data_AF-B8LEX4-F1
#
_entry.id   AF-B8LEX4-F1
#
_cell.length_a   1.000
_cell.length_b   1.000
_cell.length_c   1.000
_cell.angle_alpha   90.00
_cell.angle_beta   90.00
_cell.angle_gamma   90.00
#
_symmetry.space_group_name_H-M   'P 1'
#
loop_
_entity.id
_entity.type
_entity.pdbx_description
1 polymer ?
#
loop_
_entity_poly.entity_id
_entity_poly.type
_entity_poly.pdbx_seq_one_letter_code
_entity_poly.pdbx_strand_id
1 'polypeptide(L)'
;MVAKFYPDWAKDHTCKNDNNEPQYMVLNPTMWLLDSLESCCKKYFSWQLSECMQEGDATPSILYYPDWAGLNKGCINDGNAPSYMQYNPSMWMFEELEDCCDRHYLWDLATCLGASATAGSDKWFVDYFLNKCVKECVGDEPCGGLVDGSWVDLFESQSECCSKKMWWNTECDA
;
A
#
# COMPACT_ATOMS: atom_id res chain seq x y z
N MET A 1 2.10 37.96 -1.59
CA MET A 1 2.49 37.45 -2.91
C MET A 1 2.68 35.95 -2.76
N VAL A 2 2.16 35.13 -3.68
CA VAL A 2 2.34 33.68 -3.61
C VAL A 2 3.73 33.38 -4.15
N ALA A 3 4.58 32.78 -3.32
CA ALA A 3 5.94 32.40 -3.69
C ALA A 3 5.88 31.32 -4.79
N LYS A 4 6.67 31.50 -5.86
CA LYS A 4 6.62 30.69 -7.09
C LYS A 4 7.75 29.66 -7.09
N PHE A 5 7.53 28.56 -7.80
CA PHE A 5 8.56 27.55 -8.00
C PHE A 5 9.44 27.89 -9.19
N TYR A 6 10.75 27.79 -9.02
CA TYR A 6 11.75 28.02 -10.07
C TYR A 6 12.82 26.92 -10.06
N PRO A 7 13.39 26.55 -11.23
CA PRO A 7 14.35 25.45 -11.31
C PRO A 7 15.68 25.83 -10.66
N ASP A 8 16.18 24.97 -9.78
CA ASP A 8 17.55 25.03 -9.25
C ASP A 8 18.45 24.09 -10.04
N TRP A 9 19.27 24.69 -10.91
CA TRP A 9 20.25 23.97 -11.72
C TRP A 9 21.52 23.60 -10.94
N ALA A 10 21.76 24.22 -9.79
CA ALA A 10 23.04 24.16 -9.09
C ALA A 10 23.08 23.10 -7.97
N LYS A 11 21.91 22.69 -7.47
CA LYS A 11 21.76 21.57 -6.52
C LYS A 11 21.10 20.37 -7.21
N ASP A 12 20.46 19.48 -6.46
CA ASP A 12 19.88 18.18 -6.84
C ASP A 12 18.78 18.21 -7.94
N HIS A 13 18.85 19.18 -8.87
CA HIS A 13 17.98 19.31 -10.04
C HIS A 13 16.51 19.31 -9.61
N THR A 14 16.20 20.19 -8.66
CA THR A 14 14.90 20.36 -8.03
C THR A 14 14.36 21.77 -8.27
N CYS A 15 13.10 22.02 -7.91
CA CYS A 15 12.48 23.33 -8.01
C CYS A 15 12.34 23.96 -6.62
N LYS A 16 12.86 25.18 -6.46
CA LYS A 16 12.84 25.94 -5.20
C LYS A 16 11.67 26.89 -5.11
N ASN A 17 11.27 27.21 -3.88
CA ASN A 17 10.28 28.22 -3.55
C ASN A 17 10.71 29.08 -2.34
N ASP A 18 11.94 29.60 -2.38
CA ASP A 18 12.58 30.32 -1.28
C ASP A 18 12.68 31.85 -1.50
N ASN A 19 12.10 32.37 -2.60
CA ASN A 19 12.19 33.77 -3.04
C ASN A 19 13.63 34.28 -3.29
N ASN A 20 14.58 33.37 -3.54
CA ASN A 20 15.95 33.70 -3.93
C ASN A 20 16.21 33.45 -5.42
N GLU A 21 15.20 33.67 -6.26
CA GLU A 21 15.28 33.48 -7.69
C GLU A 21 16.45 34.27 -8.30
N PRO A 22 17.29 33.66 -9.15
CA PRO A 22 18.28 34.39 -9.93
C PRO A 22 17.63 35.51 -10.76
N GLN A 23 18.32 36.64 -10.89
CA GLN A 23 17.78 37.83 -11.59
C GLN A 23 17.25 37.56 -13.01
N TYR A 24 17.88 36.67 -13.76
CA TYR A 24 17.40 36.34 -15.12
C TYR A 24 16.05 35.61 -15.13
N MET A 25 15.70 34.91 -14.05
CA MET A 25 14.40 34.26 -13.89
C MET A 25 13.32 35.29 -13.54
N VAL A 26 13.68 36.27 -12.70
CA VAL A 26 12.82 37.41 -12.36
C VAL A 26 12.52 38.28 -13.60
N LEU A 27 13.50 38.45 -14.49
CA LEU A 27 13.34 39.23 -15.72
C LEU A 27 12.45 38.56 -16.77
N ASN A 28 12.22 37.25 -16.69
CA ASN A 28 11.34 36.52 -17.63
C ASN A 28 10.42 35.53 -16.88
N PRO A 29 9.49 36.04 -16.06
CA PRO A 29 8.78 35.23 -15.07
C PRO A 29 7.83 34.21 -15.68
N THR A 30 7.22 34.49 -16.84
CA THR A 30 6.34 33.55 -17.55
C THR A 30 7.09 32.31 -18.06
N MET A 31 8.39 32.44 -18.29
CA MET A 31 9.24 31.32 -18.61
C MET A 31 9.57 30.54 -17.34
N TRP A 32 10.12 31.19 -16.33
CA TRP A 32 10.84 30.51 -15.25
C TRP A 32 10.04 30.24 -13.98
N LEU A 33 8.99 31.02 -13.69
CA LEU A 33 8.26 30.97 -12.43
C LEU A 33 6.91 30.28 -12.61
N LEU A 34 6.72 29.14 -11.94
CA LEU A 34 5.51 28.35 -12.03
C LEU A 34 4.76 28.28 -10.70
N ASP A 35 3.47 27.96 -10.79
CA ASP A 35 2.55 28.01 -9.65
C ASP A 35 2.65 26.82 -8.70
N SER A 36 3.27 25.72 -9.12
CA SER A 36 3.44 24.52 -8.30
C SER A 36 4.78 23.83 -8.56
N LEU A 37 5.26 23.10 -7.53
CA LEU A 37 6.43 22.22 -7.62
C LEU A 37 6.29 21.25 -8.78
N GLU A 38 5.14 20.59 -8.88
CA GLU A 38 4.82 19.64 -9.95
C GLU A 38 4.94 20.25 -11.35
N SER A 39 4.39 21.45 -11.57
CA SER A 39 4.49 22.12 -12.87
C SER A 39 5.95 22.43 -13.21
N CYS A 40 6.75 22.82 -12.21
CA CYS A 40 8.16 23.16 -12.38
C CYS A 40 8.98 21.92 -12.71
N CYS A 41 8.83 20.85 -11.93
CA CYS A 41 9.49 19.58 -12.17
C CYS A 41 9.10 18.97 -13.52
N LYS A 42 7.82 19.02 -13.92
CA LYS A 42 7.38 18.55 -15.24
C LYS A 42 7.99 19.37 -16.38
N LYS A 43 8.18 20.67 -16.20
CA LYS A 43 8.74 21.54 -17.25
C LYS A 43 10.25 21.39 -17.38
N TYR A 44 10.95 21.30 -16.25
CA TYR A 44 12.41 21.44 -16.21
C TYR A 44 13.18 20.19 -15.83
N PHE A 45 12.53 19.19 -15.22
CA PHE A 45 13.17 17.99 -14.67
C PHE A 45 12.34 16.73 -14.91
N SER A 46 11.60 16.67 -16.02
CA SER A 46 10.69 15.55 -16.33
C SER A 46 11.39 14.19 -16.43
N TRP A 47 12.68 14.18 -16.74
CA TRP A 47 13.52 12.97 -16.78
C TRP A 47 13.82 12.38 -15.39
N GLN A 48 13.55 13.12 -14.32
CA GLN A 48 13.79 12.74 -12.93
C GLN A 48 12.68 13.31 -12.02
N LEU A 49 11.44 13.24 -12.52
CA LEU A 49 10.28 13.87 -11.91
C LEU A 49 10.10 13.46 -10.43
N SER A 50 10.35 12.19 -10.11
CA SER A 50 10.25 11.66 -8.75
C SER A 50 11.29 12.27 -7.80
N GLU A 51 12.54 12.42 -8.24
CA GLU A 51 13.61 13.04 -7.45
C GLU A 51 13.37 14.55 -7.28
N CYS A 52 12.96 15.24 -8.34
CA CYS A 52 12.67 16.67 -8.28
C CYS A 52 11.55 17.03 -7.30
N MET A 53 10.54 16.16 -7.18
CA MET A 53 9.36 16.39 -6.33
C MET A 53 9.59 16.06 -4.84
N GLN A 54 10.75 15.54 -4.45
CA GLN A 54 11.09 15.32 -3.04
C GLN A 54 11.49 16.66 -2.40
N GLU A 55 10.59 17.27 -1.62
CA GLU A 55 10.96 18.36 -0.72
C GLU A 55 11.53 17.82 0.59
N GLY A 56 12.80 18.13 0.85
CA GLY A 56 13.39 18.04 2.18
C GLY A 56 13.61 16.61 2.69
N ASP A 57 14.23 16.53 3.86
CA ASP A 57 14.73 15.35 4.58
C ASP A 57 13.62 14.39 5.06
N ALA A 58 12.54 14.27 4.29
CA ALA A 58 11.61 13.18 4.41
C ALA A 58 12.35 11.93 3.93
N THR A 59 12.75 11.10 4.88
CA THR A 59 12.95 9.67 4.61
C THR A 59 11.84 9.24 3.66
N PRO A 60 12.14 8.75 2.43
CA PRO A 60 11.12 8.24 1.55
C PRO A 60 10.34 7.26 2.40
N SER A 61 9.05 7.51 2.63
CA SER A 61 8.20 6.48 3.18
C SER A 61 8.21 5.41 2.10
N ILE A 62 9.04 4.40 2.31
CA ILE A 62 9.16 3.29 1.38
C ILE A 62 7.83 2.55 1.55
N LEU A 63 7.00 2.61 0.51
CA LEU A 63 5.65 2.06 0.49
C LEU A 63 5.66 0.68 -0.18
N TYR A 64 4.70 -0.17 0.18
CA TYR A 64 4.46 -1.45 -0.46
C TYR A 64 3.85 -1.25 -1.84
N TYR A 65 4.35 -1.98 -2.83
CA TYR A 65 3.82 -1.99 -4.18
C TYR A 65 3.92 -3.41 -4.78
N PRO A 66 3.05 -3.78 -5.74
CA PRO A 66 3.00 -5.16 -6.22
C PRO A 66 4.25 -5.54 -7.05
N ASP A 67 4.85 -6.69 -6.75
CA ASP A 67 6.03 -7.22 -7.46
C ASP A 67 5.71 -7.86 -8.82
N TRP A 68 5.00 -7.13 -9.68
CA TRP A 68 4.62 -7.64 -11.01
C TRP A 68 5.82 -7.82 -11.94
N ALA A 69 6.92 -7.09 -11.69
CA ALA A 69 8.14 -7.19 -12.47
C ALA A 69 9.04 -8.35 -12.01
N GLY A 70 8.90 -8.81 -10.77
CA GLY A 70 9.65 -9.93 -10.21
C GLY A 70 8.86 -11.24 -10.28
N LEU A 71 8.65 -11.87 -9.13
CA LEU A 71 8.01 -13.18 -9.04
C LEU A 71 6.49 -13.11 -9.16
N ASN A 72 5.90 -11.91 -9.04
CA ASN A 72 4.46 -11.69 -9.07
C ASN A 72 3.72 -12.56 -8.04
N LYS A 73 4.26 -12.58 -6.82
CA LYS A 73 3.73 -13.37 -5.70
C LYS A 73 3.33 -12.54 -4.49
N GLY A 74 3.65 -11.25 -4.49
CA GLY A 74 3.27 -10.38 -3.41
C GLY A 74 3.70 -8.94 -3.60
N CYS A 75 3.63 -8.17 -2.53
CA CYS A 75 4.05 -6.79 -2.51
C CYS A 75 5.41 -6.63 -1.86
N ILE A 76 6.22 -5.73 -2.39
CA ILE A 76 7.58 -5.44 -1.94
C ILE A 76 7.70 -3.97 -1.54
N ASN A 77 8.68 -3.68 -0.70
CA ASN A 77 8.92 -2.38 -0.10
C ASN A 77 10.43 -2.12 -0.08
N ASP A 78 11.01 -1.95 -1.26
CA ASP A 78 12.46 -1.82 -1.47
C ASP A 78 12.86 -0.44 -2.05
N GLY A 79 11.89 0.45 -2.28
CA GLY A 79 12.10 1.78 -2.84
C GLY A 79 12.33 1.82 -4.35
N ASN A 80 12.30 0.69 -5.05
CA ASN A 80 12.62 0.59 -6.47
C ASN A 80 11.37 0.43 -7.37
N ALA A 81 10.24 1.00 -6.95
CA ALA A 81 8.99 0.86 -7.67
C ALA A 81 9.12 1.34 -9.13
N PRO A 82 8.55 0.62 -10.12
CA PRO A 82 8.55 1.08 -11.51
C PRO A 82 7.95 2.47 -11.67
N SER A 83 8.43 3.24 -12.65
CA SER A 83 8.03 4.65 -12.83
C SER A 83 6.52 4.86 -13.01
N TYR A 84 5.81 3.89 -13.59
CA TYR A 84 4.35 3.99 -13.74
C TYR A 84 3.59 3.85 -12.42
N MET A 85 4.16 3.17 -11.43
CA MET A 85 3.61 3.11 -10.06
C MET A 85 3.87 4.41 -9.33
N GLN A 86 5.08 4.96 -9.49
CA GLN A 86 5.44 6.27 -8.93
C GLN A 86 4.61 7.43 -9.53
N TYR A 87 4.15 7.30 -10.79
CA TYR A 87 3.31 8.32 -11.42
C TYR A 87 1.88 8.38 -10.84
N ASN A 88 1.39 7.31 -10.22
CA ASN A 88 0.07 7.26 -9.61
C ASN A 88 0.10 6.52 -8.26
N PRO A 89 0.80 7.08 -7.25
CA PRO A 89 1.11 6.37 -6.02
C PRO A 89 -0.15 5.99 -5.24
N SER A 90 -1.22 6.79 -5.28
CA SER A 90 -2.50 6.46 -4.63
C SER A 90 -3.17 5.20 -5.17
N MET A 91 -2.77 4.73 -6.34
CA MET A 91 -3.29 3.50 -6.96
C MET A 91 -2.39 2.29 -6.70
N TRP A 92 -1.11 2.51 -6.45
CA TRP A 92 -0.07 1.48 -6.55
C TRP A 92 0.79 1.32 -5.31
N MET A 93 0.75 2.29 -4.40
CA MET A 93 1.63 2.37 -3.24
C MET A 93 0.80 2.43 -1.96
N PHE A 94 1.12 1.55 -1.02
CA PHE A 94 0.36 1.33 0.21
C PHE A 94 1.30 1.41 1.41
N GLU A 95 0.81 1.96 2.52
CA GLU A 95 1.58 2.02 3.77
C GLU A 95 1.72 0.63 4.40
N GLU A 96 0.64 -0.15 4.35
CA GLU A 96 0.57 -1.50 4.91
C GLU A 96 0.72 -2.59 3.82
N LEU A 97 1.38 -3.69 4.18
CA LEU A 97 1.51 -4.85 3.30
C LEU A 97 0.13 -5.46 2.98
N GLU A 98 -0.75 -5.48 3.99
CA GLU A 98 -2.10 -6.03 3.92
C GLU A 98 -2.94 -5.34 2.85
N ASP A 99 -2.99 -4.01 2.85
CA ASP A 99 -3.74 -3.23 1.86
C ASP A 99 -3.27 -3.52 0.42
N CYS A 100 -1.95 -3.63 0.22
CA CYS A 100 -1.39 -3.96 -1.09
C CYS A 100 -1.76 -5.38 -1.55
N CYS A 101 -1.65 -6.35 -0.62
CA CYS A 101 -1.96 -7.74 -0.87
C CYS A 101 -3.46 -7.95 -1.15
N ASP A 102 -4.35 -7.34 -0.37
CA ASP A 102 -5.80 -7.36 -0.61
C ASP A 102 -6.15 -6.77 -1.97
N ARG A 103 -5.47 -5.69 -2.36
CA ARG A 103 -5.77 -5.01 -3.62
C ARG A 103 -5.30 -5.79 -4.85
N HIS A 104 -4.13 -6.41 -4.80
CA HIS A 104 -3.44 -6.93 -5.98
C HIS A 104 -3.28 -8.47 -5.99
N TYR A 105 -3.41 -9.11 -4.84
CA TYR A 105 -3.14 -10.53 -4.62
C TYR A 105 -4.21 -11.23 -3.77
N LEU A 106 -5.45 -10.73 -3.74
CA LEU A 106 -6.57 -11.37 -3.02
C LEU A 106 -6.72 -12.86 -3.35
N TRP A 107 -6.42 -13.24 -4.60
CA TRP A 107 -6.49 -14.62 -5.10
C TRP A 107 -5.43 -15.56 -4.53
N ASP A 108 -4.36 -15.04 -3.93
CA ASP A 108 -3.29 -15.80 -3.28
C ASP A 108 -2.71 -15.00 -2.10
N LEU A 109 -3.63 -14.55 -1.23
CA LEU A 109 -3.33 -13.64 -0.14
C LEU A 109 -2.32 -14.24 0.85
N ALA A 110 -2.41 -15.55 1.09
CA ALA A 110 -1.49 -16.30 1.94
C ALA A 110 -0.04 -16.24 1.42
N THR A 111 0.17 -16.36 0.11
CA THR A 111 1.51 -16.24 -0.48
C THR A 111 2.01 -14.80 -0.44
N CYS A 112 1.13 -13.81 -0.67
CA CYS A 112 1.49 -12.39 -0.65
C CYS A 112 1.95 -11.90 0.73
N LEU A 113 1.17 -12.24 1.77
CA LEU A 113 1.46 -11.81 3.13
C LEU A 113 2.62 -12.58 3.76
N GLY A 114 2.86 -13.82 3.32
CA GLY A 114 3.94 -14.66 3.85
C GLY A 114 3.89 -14.80 5.37
N ALA A 115 5.02 -14.61 6.05
CA ALA A 115 5.09 -14.63 7.52
C ALA A 115 4.50 -13.37 8.19
N SER A 116 4.23 -12.31 7.40
CA SER A 116 3.55 -11.07 7.81
C SER A 116 2.05 -11.11 7.54
N ALA A 117 1.48 -12.30 7.27
CA ALA A 117 0.06 -12.50 7.50
C ALA A 117 -0.19 -12.25 8.99
N THR A 118 -0.49 -11.00 9.35
CA THR A 118 -1.46 -10.76 10.40
C THR A 118 -2.60 -11.70 10.07
N ALA A 119 -2.70 -12.69 10.95
CA ALA A 119 -3.64 -13.78 10.88
C ALA A 119 -5.00 -13.21 10.49
N GLY A 120 -5.87 -14.02 9.90
CA GLY A 120 -7.27 -13.63 9.78
C GLY A 120 -7.81 -13.10 11.12
N SER A 121 -9.04 -12.60 11.17
CA SER A 121 -9.52 -11.74 12.26
C SER A 121 -9.52 -12.33 13.70
N ASP A 122 -8.91 -13.50 13.89
CA ASP A 122 -8.86 -14.37 15.05
C ASP A 122 -10.25 -14.85 15.48
N LYS A 123 -11.25 -14.54 14.63
CA LYS A 123 -12.63 -14.97 14.76
C LYS A 123 -12.80 -16.37 14.20
N TRP A 124 -13.93 -16.97 14.57
CA TRP A 124 -14.28 -18.34 14.25
C TRP A 124 -15.43 -18.36 13.26
N PHE A 125 -15.37 -19.25 12.28
CA PHE A 125 -16.45 -19.48 11.33
C PHE A 125 -16.73 -20.98 11.21
N VAL A 126 -17.93 -21.31 10.72
CA VAL A 126 -18.35 -22.70 10.57
C VAL A 126 -17.81 -23.29 9.27
N ASP A 127 -17.08 -24.40 9.38
CA ASP A 127 -16.76 -25.27 8.26
C ASP A 127 -17.71 -26.48 8.28
N TYR A 128 -18.69 -26.45 7.37
CA TYR A 128 -19.69 -27.51 7.23
C TYR A 128 -19.12 -28.81 6.66
N PHE A 129 -17.96 -28.80 5.99
CA PHE A 129 -17.31 -30.01 5.50
C PHE A 129 -16.62 -30.75 6.65
N LEU A 130 -15.97 -30.01 7.54
CA LEU A 130 -15.33 -30.56 8.74
C LEU A 130 -16.33 -30.80 9.89
N ASN A 131 -17.54 -30.24 9.81
CA ASN A 131 -18.51 -30.17 10.90
C ASN A 131 -17.93 -29.53 12.17
N LYS A 132 -17.01 -28.59 12.01
CA LYS A 132 -16.32 -27.89 13.10
C LYS A 132 -16.37 -26.38 12.88
N CYS A 133 -16.16 -25.63 13.94
CA CYS A 133 -15.82 -24.22 13.82
C CYS A 133 -14.31 -24.07 13.80
N VAL A 134 -13.81 -23.41 12.77
CA VAL A 134 -12.38 -23.19 12.51
C VAL A 134 -12.07 -21.70 12.62
N LYS A 135 -10.82 -21.39 12.92
CA LYS A 135 -10.36 -20.02 13.11
C LYS A 135 -9.98 -19.42 11.76
N GLU A 136 -10.37 -18.17 11.56
CA GLU A 136 -9.93 -17.40 10.41
C GLU A 136 -8.45 -17.06 10.57
N CYS A 137 -7.59 -17.91 10.02
CA CYS A 137 -6.15 -17.76 10.03
C CYS A 137 -5.52 -18.69 8.97
N VAL A 138 -4.23 -18.49 8.73
CA VAL A 138 -3.42 -19.31 7.83
C VAL A 138 -2.52 -20.21 8.68
N GLY A 139 -2.53 -21.51 8.43
CA GLY A 139 -1.70 -22.48 9.14
C GLY A 139 -2.38 -23.83 9.32
N ASP A 140 -1.86 -24.62 10.27
CA ASP A 140 -2.45 -25.89 10.70
C ASP A 140 -3.68 -25.66 11.62
N GLU A 141 -4.38 -26.75 11.98
CA GLU A 141 -5.52 -26.71 12.92
C GLU A 141 -5.15 -25.88 14.18
N PRO A 142 -5.97 -24.89 14.58
CA PRO A 142 -7.38 -24.67 14.23
C PRO A 142 -7.66 -23.76 13.01
N CYS A 143 -6.66 -23.42 12.19
CA CYS A 143 -6.84 -22.52 11.06
C CYS A 143 -7.67 -23.16 9.92
N GLY A 144 -8.73 -22.45 9.50
CA GLY A 144 -9.63 -22.85 8.41
C GLY A 144 -9.39 -22.12 7.09
N GLY A 145 -8.39 -21.24 7.04
CA GLY A 145 -8.20 -20.30 5.94
C GLY A 145 -8.81 -18.94 6.21
N LEU A 146 -8.71 -18.05 5.21
CA LEU A 146 -9.24 -16.69 5.26
C LEU A 146 -10.62 -16.65 4.64
N VAL A 147 -11.50 -15.86 5.23
CA VAL A 147 -12.90 -15.79 4.82
C VAL A 147 -13.08 -14.59 3.90
N ASP A 148 -13.32 -14.84 2.62
CA ASP A 148 -13.73 -13.80 1.68
C ASP A 148 -15.27 -13.75 1.61
N GLY A 149 -15.86 -12.72 2.23
CA GLY A 149 -17.29 -12.42 2.08
C GLY A 149 -18.03 -12.09 3.37
N SER A 150 -18.82 -11.01 3.32
CA SER A 150 -19.67 -10.54 4.43
C SER A 150 -20.86 -11.45 4.74
N TRP A 151 -21.06 -12.54 3.99
CA TRP A 151 -22.13 -13.53 4.22
C TRP A 151 -21.72 -14.63 5.19
N VAL A 152 -20.44 -14.69 5.56
CA VAL A 152 -19.94 -15.65 6.54
C VAL A 152 -20.04 -15.03 7.93
N ASP A 153 -20.72 -15.72 8.83
CA ASP A 153 -20.84 -15.29 10.21
C ASP A 153 -19.55 -15.60 10.96
N LEU A 154 -18.92 -14.54 11.48
CA LEU A 154 -17.71 -14.60 12.30
C LEU A 154 -18.07 -14.46 13.78
N PHE A 155 -17.48 -15.30 14.62
CA PHE A 155 -17.73 -15.39 16.06
C PHE A 155 -16.46 -15.14 16.87
N GLU A 156 -16.58 -14.62 18.09
CA GLU A 156 -15.41 -14.30 18.94
C GLU A 156 -14.76 -15.56 19.53
N SER A 157 -15.45 -16.70 19.52
CA SER A 157 -14.92 -17.97 20.04
C SER A 157 -15.47 -19.19 19.30
N GLN A 158 -14.72 -20.29 19.34
CA GLN A 158 -15.13 -21.58 18.78
C GLN A 158 -16.44 -22.07 19.38
N SER A 159 -16.57 -22.01 20.73
CA SER A 159 -17.78 -22.45 21.43
C SER A 159 -19.01 -21.62 21.08
N GLU A 160 -18.86 -20.31 20.84
CA GLU A 160 -19.99 -19.47 20.37
C GLU A 160 -20.42 -19.90 18.97
N CYS A 161 -19.47 -20.06 18.05
CA CYS A 161 -19.73 -20.56 16.71
C CYS A 161 -20.45 -21.91 16.76
N CYS A 162 -19.94 -22.87 17.54
CA CYS A 162 -20.52 -24.20 17.68
C CYS A 162 -21.93 -24.14 18.29
N SER A 163 -22.15 -23.34 19.32
CA SER A 163 -23.47 -23.18 19.94
C SER A 163 -24.51 -22.59 18.98
N LYS A 164 -24.10 -21.72 18.05
CA LYS A 164 -25.01 -21.05 17.11
C LYS A 164 -25.19 -21.80 15.79
N LYS A 165 -24.12 -22.38 15.27
CA LYS A 165 -24.08 -22.99 13.93
C LYS A 165 -24.10 -24.51 13.98
N MET A 166 -23.58 -25.14 15.03
CA MET A 166 -23.41 -26.60 15.17
C MET A 166 -23.94 -27.14 16.49
N TRP A 167 -25.08 -26.63 16.98
CA TRP A 167 -25.65 -27.02 18.28
C TRP A 167 -25.95 -28.52 18.41
N TRP A 168 -26.02 -29.25 17.30
CA TRP A 168 -26.24 -30.69 17.24
C TRP A 168 -24.96 -31.52 17.31
N ASN A 169 -23.78 -30.92 17.11
CA ASN A 169 -22.50 -31.62 17.13
C ASN A 169 -21.75 -31.33 18.45
N THR A 170 -21.69 -32.33 19.33
CA THR A 170 -21.01 -32.21 20.62
C THR A 170 -19.48 -32.19 20.52
N GLU A 171 -18.92 -32.54 19.36
CA GLU A 171 -17.48 -32.58 19.09
C GLU A 171 -16.99 -31.33 18.33
N CYS A 172 -17.84 -30.30 18.20
CA CYS A 172 -17.53 -29.12 17.38
C CYS A 172 -16.41 -28.25 17.97
N ASP A 173 -16.36 -28.15 19.29
CA ASP A 173 -15.35 -27.40 20.07
C ASP A 173 -14.51 -28.32 20.99
N ALA A 174 -14.43 -29.61 20.63
CA ALA A 174 -13.63 -30.62 21.33
C ALA A 174 -12.15 -30.59 20.95
#